data_AF-A0A923VJC0-F1
#
_entry.id   AF-A0A923VJC0-F1
#
_cell.length_a   1.000
_cell.length_b   1.000
_cell.length_c   1.000
_cell.angle_alpha   90.00
_cell.angle_beta   90.00
_cell.angle_gamma   90.00
#
_symmetry.space_group_name_H-M   'P 1'
#
loop_
_entity.id
_entity.type
_entity.pdbx_description
1 polymer ?
#
loop_
_entity_poly.entity_id
_entity_poly.type
_entity_poly.pdbx_seq_one_letter_code
_entity_poly.pdbx_strand_id
1 'polypeptide(L)'
;MKAQYRYLENFFVELRSNGRYAFSLHELRSRFQLSDEAIKKALQRLKQKKEVALVRKEFYVIVPPEYRSRGILPSSLFIAELMKFLERDYYTGLLNAAAFYGAAHQQPQDFTVITTKPSLRQIHNDKVKINFYTKQAWAKEDIVQRKIETGYLQVSSPELTALDLVFYFDKAGGFN
;
A
#
# COMPACT_ATOMS: atom_id res chain seq x y z
N MET A 1 5.64 29.77 14.88
CA MET A 1 5.97 28.55 14.10
C MET A 1 5.46 27.23 14.70
N LYS A 2 5.32 27.05 16.03
CA LYS A 2 4.84 25.78 16.66
C LYS A 2 3.37 25.39 16.34
N ALA A 3 2.47 26.36 16.16
CA ALA A 3 1.04 26.09 15.95
C ALA A 3 0.73 25.41 14.59
N GLN A 4 1.54 25.69 13.56
CA GLN A 4 1.36 25.15 12.19
C GLN A 4 1.83 23.69 12.03
N TYR A 5 2.19 23.00 13.12
CA TYR A 5 2.62 21.60 13.07
C TYR A 5 1.64 20.67 13.77
N ARG A 6 1.05 21.18 14.85
CA ARG A 6 0.11 20.43 15.68
C ARG A 6 -1.08 19.93 14.87
N TYR A 7 -1.49 20.63 13.80
CA TYR A 7 -2.60 20.16 12.97
C TYR A 7 -2.27 18.91 12.13
N LEU A 8 -1.05 18.78 11.58
CA LEU A 8 -0.66 17.58 10.83
C LEU A 8 -0.43 16.40 11.77
N GLU A 9 0.17 16.66 12.92
CA GLU A 9 0.35 15.64 13.96
C GLU A 9 -1.01 15.13 14.45
N ASN A 10 -1.96 16.03 14.75
CA ASN A 10 -3.32 15.66 15.13
C ASN A 10 -4.03 14.88 14.01
N PHE A 11 -3.86 15.28 12.76
CA PHE A 11 -4.43 14.55 11.61
C PHE A 11 -3.84 13.16 11.44
N PHE A 12 -2.53 12.99 11.66
CA PHE A 12 -1.91 11.67 11.63
C PHE A 12 -2.37 10.80 12.79
N VAL A 13 -2.57 11.38 13.98
CA VAL A 13 -3.16 10.68 15.12
C VAL A 13 -4.59 10.24 14.81
N GLU A 14 -5.41 11.12 14.23
CA GLU A 14 -6.79 10.83 13.82
C GLU A 14 -6.87 9.72 12.76
N LEU A 15 -6.01 9.77 11.74
CA LEU A 15 -5.95 8.69 10.74
C LEU A 15 -5.56 7.36 11.38
N ARG A 16 -4.51 7.36 12.20
CA ARG A 16 -4.01 6.15 12.85
C ARG A 16 -4.99 5.57 13.86
N SER A 17 -5.75 6.40 14.59
CA SER A 17 -6.78 5.90 15.51
C SER A 17 -7.91 5.17 14.78
N ASN A 18 -8.08 5.45 13.49
CA ASN A 18 -9.02 4.75 12.61
C ASN A 18 -8.37 3.57 11.85
N GLY A 19 -7.15 3.17 12.23
CA GLY A 19 -6.40 2.09 11.56
C GLY A 19 -5.88 2.47 10.17
N ARG A 20 -5.90 3.76 9.79
CA ARG A 20 -5.41 4.25 8.50
C ARG A 20 -4.00 4.79 8.62
N TYR A 21 -3.16 4.43 7.67
CA TYR A 21 -1.76 4.87 7.62
C TYR A 21 -1.42 5.57 6.30
N ALA A 22 -2.37 5.73 5.39
CA ALA A 22 -2.18 6.46 4.16
C ALA A 22 -3.17 7.63 4.02
N PHE A 23 -2.76 8.61 3.25
CA PHE A 23 -3.59 9.75 2.87
C PHE A 23 -3.20 10.25 1.49
N SER A 24 -4.16 10.88 0.82
CA SER A 24 -3.92 11.54 -0.46
C SER A 24 -3.63 13.03 -0.28
N LEU A 25 -2.96 13.63 -1.26
CA LEU A 25 -2.80 15.09 -1.30
C LEU A 25 -4.16 15.79 -1.37
N HIS A 26 -5.14 15.17 -2.04
CA HIS A 26 -6.52 15.66 -2.10
C HIS A 26 -7.17 15.68 -0.71
N GLU A 27 -7.07 14.59 0.06
CA GLU A 27 -7.59 14.54 1.44
C GLU A 27 -6.98 15.64 2.32
N LEU A 28 -5.68 15.89 2.15
CA LEU A 28 -4.99 16.94 2.88
C LEU A 28 -5.47 18.35 2.50
N ARG A 29 -5.67 18.63 1.20
CA ARG A 29 -6.24 19.89 0.70
C ARG A 29 -7.68 20.10 1.16
N SER A 30 -8.47 19.05 1.17
CA SER A 30 -9.88 19.11 1.60
C SER A 30 -9.99 19.33 3.11
N ARG A 31 -9.05 18.79 3.90
CA ARG A 31 -9.02 18.96 5.36
C ARG A 31 -8.47 20.33 5.79
N PHE A 32 -7.49 20.85 5.07
CA PHE A 32 -6.78 22.08 5.44
C PHE A 32 -6.90 23.13 4.33
N GLN A 33 -7.45 24.30 4.64
CA GLN A 33 -7.50 25.47 3.76
C GLN A 33 -6.12 26.14 3.65
N LEU A 34 -5.12 25.38 3.19
CA LEU A 34 -3.73 25.82 3.01
C LEU A 34 -3.42 25.99 1.54
N SER A 35 -2.49 26.89 1.21
CA SER A 35 -1.97 26.98 -0.15
C SER A 35 -1.16 25.74 -0.53
N ASP A 36 -1.07 25.45 -1.82
CA ASP A 36 -0.30 24.33 -2.34
C ASP A 36 1.19 24.43 -1.96
N GLU A 37 1.76 25.63 -1.91
CA GLU A 37 3.14 25.85 -1.45
C GLU A 37 3.31 25.48 0.03
N ALA A 38 2.33 25.84 0.87
CA ALA A 38 2.37 25.53 2.29
C ALA A 38 2.31 24.02 2.53
N ILE A 39 1.42 23.32 1.80
CA ILE A 39 1.31 21.86 1.84
C ILE A 39 2.60 21.20 1.37
N LYS A 40 3.15 21.64 0.23
CA LYS A 40 4.39 21.08 -0.34
C LYS A 40 5.57 21.24 0.62
N LYS A 41 5.73 22.44 1.22
CA LYS A 41 6.77 22.69 2.24
C LYS A 41 6.59 21.80 3.46
N ALA A 42 5.35 21.63 3.93
CA ALA A 42 5.08 20.77 5.08
C ALA A 42 5.41 19.29 4.80
N LEU A 43 4.97 18.76 3.65
CA LEU A 43 5.27 17.38 3.24
C LEU A 43 6.76 17.15 3.01
N GLN A 44 7.47 18.10 2.41
CA GLN A 44 8.92 18.01 2.21
C GLN A 44 9.65 17.86 3.55
N ARG A 45 9.27 18.64 4.54
CA ARG A 45 9.85 18.62 5.88
C ARG A 45 9.51 17.32 6.63
N LEU A 46 8.28 16.81 6.53
CA LEU A 46 7.88 15.51 7.09
C LEU A 46 8.66 14.35 6.45
N LYS A 47 8.91 14.42 5.13
CA LYS A 47 9.73 13.45 4.40
C LYS A 47 11.18 13.47 4.89
N GLN A 48 11.76 14.65 5.13
CA GLN A 48 13.10 14.79 5.73
C GLN A 48 13.18 14.18 7.13
N LYS A 49 12.13 14.34 7.94
CA LYS A 49 12.00 13.70 9.26
C LYS A 49 11.68 12.20 9.22
N LYS A 50 11.49 11.61 8.04
CA LYS A 50 11.03 10.23 7.85
C LYS A 50 9.68 9.93 8.54
N GLU A 51 8.81 10.93 8.68
CA GLU A 51 7.48 10.79 9.26
C GLU A 51 6.42 10.49 8.21
N VAL A 52 6.70 10.77 6.94
CA VAL A 52 5.89 10.35 5.80
C VAL A 52 6.78 9.85 4.67
N ALA A 53 6.26 8.93 3.87
CA ALA A 53 6.87 8.47 2.63
C ALA A 53 5.90 8.64 1.46
N LEU A 54 6.42 9.14 0.33
CA LEU A 54 5.69 9.19 -0.93
C LEU A 54 5.77 7.80 -1.58
N VAL A 55 4.62 7.16 -1.81
CA VAL A 55 4.57 5.84 -2.49
C VAL A 55 4.30 6.02 -3.98
N ARG A 56 3.36 6.90 -4.33
CA ARG A 56 2.99 7.27 -5.69
C ARG A 56 2.63 8.75 -5.72
N LYS A 57 2.63 9.37 -6.91
CA LYS A 57 2.19 10.77 -7.06
C LYS A 57 0.88 11.00 -6.29
N GLU A 58 0.90 11.99 -5.40
CA GLU A 58 -0.23 12.41 -4.56
C GLU A 58 -0.72 11.39 -3.52
N PHE A 59 -0.01 10.28 -3.31
CA PHE A 59 -0.33 9.28 -2.28
C PHE A 59 0.85 9.07 -1.33
N TYR A 60 0.57 9.27 -0.04
CA TYR A 60 1.55 9.25 1.02
C TYR A 60 1.17 8.24 2.09
N VAL A 61 2.18 7.68 2.75
CA VAL A 61 2.02 6.85 3.94
C VAL A 61 2.68 7.54 5.14
N ILE A 62 2.00 7.51 6.28
CA ILE A 62 2.47 7.97 7.59
C ILE A 62 3.42 6.91 8.12
N VAL A 63 4.64 7.27 8.47
CA VAL A 63 5.67 6.38 9.02
C VAL A 63 5.77 6.60 10.53
N PRO A 64 5.16 5.74 11.36
CA PRO A 64 5.22 5.87 12.80
C PRO A 64 6.63 5.47 13.32
N PRO A 65 6.97 5.81 14.57
CA PRO A 65 8.30 5.63 15.13
C PRO A 65 8.91 4.23 14.90
N GLU A 66 8.12 3.18 15.07
CA GLU A 66 8.48 1.78 14.91
C GLU A 66 8.97 1.40 13.50
N TYR A 67 8.58 2.16 12.47
CA TYR A 67 9.00 1.94 11.07
C TYR A 67 10.00 2.99 10.56
N ARG A 68 10.48 3.93 11.40
CA ARG A 68 11.37 5.02 10.96
C ARG A 68 12.75 4.54 10.46
N SER A 69 13.27 3.45 11.02
CA SER A 69 14.55 2.85 10.59
C SER A 69 14.48 2.37 9.14
N ARG A 70 13.41 1.63 8.79
CA ARG A 70 13.07 1.20 7.43
C ARG A 70 12.63 2.38 6.55
N GLY A 71 12.05 3.41 7.16
CA GLY A 71 11.64 4.65 6.51
C GLY A 71 10.40 4.54 5.62
N ILE A 72 9.65 3.44 5.73
CA ILE A 72 8.36 3.17 5.09
C ILE A 72 7.65 2.01 5.81
N LEU A 73 6.32 1.94 5.69
CA LEU A 73 5.54 0.80 6.18
C LEU A 73 5.68 -0.42 5.27
N PRO A 74 5.49 -1.64 5.80
CA PRO A 74 5.14 -2.81 5.01
C PRO A 74 3.95 -2.52 4.08
N SER A 75 4.05 -2.94 2.81
CA SER A 75 3.00 -2.70 1.81
C SER A 75 1.63 -3.24 2.21
N SER A 76 1.58 -4.39 2.88
CA SER A 76 0.35 -4.98 3.40
C SER A 76 -0.50 -4.01 4.22
N LEU A 77 0.11 -3.03 4.90
CA LEU A 77 -0.59 -2.07 5.75
C LEU A 77 -1.26 -0.92 4.99
N PHE A 78 -0.89 -0.67 3.74
CA PHE A 78 -1.45 0.45 2.96
C PHE A 78 -1.94 0.08 1.55
N ILE A 79 -1.73 -1.15 1.07
CA ILE A 79 -2.17 -1.55 -0.29
C ILE A 79 -3.68 -1.39 -0.46
N ALA A 80 -4.49 -1.73 0.54
CA ALA A 80 -5.94 -1.54 0.46
C ALA A 80 -6.31 -0.06 0.23
N GLU A 81 -5.68 0.86 0.95
CA GLU A 81 -5.89 2.30 0.77
C GLU A 81 -5.33 2.80 -0.57
N LEU A 82 -4.19 2.27 -1.02
CA LEU A 82 -3.61 2.60 -2.31
C LEU A 82 -4.54 2.19 -3.46
N MET A 83 -5.11 0.99 -3.40
CA MET A 83 -6.00 0.50 -4.46
C MET A 83 -7.35 1.21 -4.43
N LYS A 84 -7.85 1.60 -3.25
CA LYS A 84 -8.99 2.50 -3.12
C LYS A 84 -8.70 3.87 -3.75
N PHE A 85 -7.54 4.46 -3.46
CA PHE A 85 -7.11 5.74 -4.05
C PHE A 85 -6.96 5.66 -5.58
N LEU A 86 -6.50 4.53 -6.10
CA LEU A 86 -6.38 4.29 -7.54
C LEU A 86 -7.71 3.93 -8.21
N GLU A 87 -8.78 3.72 -7.43
CA GLU A 87 -10.09 3.26 -7.90
C GLU A 87 -9.96 1.97 -8.71
N ARG A 88 -9.31 0.97 -8.12
CA ARG A 88 -9.05 -0.32 -8.76
C ARG A 88 -9.44 -1.47 -7.85
N ASP A 89 -10.27 -2.35 -8.40
CA ASP A 89 -10.47 -3.67 -7.84
C ASP A 89 -9.17 -4.46 -7.94
N TYR A 90 -8.88 -5.22 -6.89
CA TYR A 90 -7.62 -5.92 -6.78
C TYR A 90 -7.73 -7.14 -5.88
N TYR A 91 -6.72 -8.00 -6.00
CA TYR A 91 -6.35 -8.93 -4.95
C TYR A 91 -4.84 -9.05 -4.84
N THR A 92 -4.38 -9.44 -3.67
CA THR A 92 -3.00 -9.84 -3.40
C THR A 92 -2.83 -11.26 -3.90
N GLY A 93 -1.85 -11.49 -4.78
CA GLY A 93 -1.64 -12.77 -5.46
C GLY A 93 -0.22 -13.32 -5.29
N LEU A 94 0.06 -14.43 -5.96
CA LEU A 94 1.38 -15.09 -6.01
C LEU A 94 1.93 -15.39 -4.61
N LEU A 95 3.26 -15.25 -4.43
CA LEU A 95 3.97 -15.52 -3.18
C LEU A 95 3.41 -14.71 -1.99
N ASN A 96 2.90 -13.50 -2.23
CA ASN A 96 2.27 -12.70 -1.19
C ASN A 96 0.98 -13.33 -0.67
N ALA A 97 0.16 -13.90 -1.56
CA ALA A 97 -1.02 -14.65 -1.16
C ALA A 97 -0.64 -15.97 -0.48
N ALA A 98 0.30 -16.72 -1.05
CA ALA A 98 0.80 -17.99 -0.50
C ALA A 98 1.29 -17.83 0.95
N ALA A 99 1.94 -16.71 1.27
CA ALA A 99 2.36 -16.38 2.64
C ALA A 99 1.20 -16.31 3.65
N PHE A 100 0.02 -15.82 3.25
CA PHE A 100 -1.18 -15.80 4.11
C PHE A 100 -1.76 -17.19 4.38
N TYR A 101 -1.36 -18.20 3.61
CA TYR A 101 -1.75 -19.60 3.80
C TYR A 101 -0.64 -20.45 4.44
N GLY A 102 0.45 -19.82 4.91
CA GLY A 102 1.58 -20.53 5.50
C GLY A 102 2.46 -21.29 4.48
N ALA A 103 2.22 -21.09 3.18
CA ALA A 103 2.93 -21.78 2.10
C ALA A 103 4.20 -21.03 1.63
N ALA A 104 4.63 -19.99 2.34
CA ALA A 104 5.87 -19.27 2.05
C ALA A 104 6.84 -19.40 3.23
N HIS A 105 8.05 -19.93 2.97
CA HIS A 105 9.11 -20.08 3.99
C HIS A 105 9.73 -18.75 4.41
N GLN A 106 9.63 -17.72 3.58
CA GLN A 106 10.10 -16.36 3.88
C GLN A 106 9.05 -15.33 3.49
N GLN A 107 9.07 -14.18 4.19
CA GLN A 107 8.25 -13.05 3.80
C GLN A 107 8.70 -12.55 2.41
N PRO A 108 7.80 -12.46 1.42
CA PRO A 108 8.17 -11.93 0.11
C PRO A 108 8.72 -10.51 0.22
N GLN A 109 9.85 -10.26 -0.45
CA GLN A 109 10.50 -8.94 -0.45
C GLN A 109 9.69 -7.90 -1.23
N ASP A 110 9.00 -8.36 -2.28
CA ASP A 110 8.12 -7.56 -3.12
C ASP A 110 6.66 -7.81 -2.75
N PHE A 111 5.80 -6.83 -3.02
CA PHE A 111 4.36 -6.98 -2.84
C PHE A 111 3.63 -7.07 -4.18
N THR A 112 2.94 -8.17 -4.42
CA THR A 112 2.25 -8.45 -5.68
C THR A 112 0.75 -8.18 -5.57
N VAL A 113 0.26 -7.39 -6.51
CA VAL A 113 -1.15 -7.04 -6.68
C VAL A 113 -1.59 -7.43 -8.09
N ILE A 114 -2.71 -8.13 -8.19
CA ILE A 114 -3.37 -8.41 -9.47
C ILE A 114 -4.61 -7.52 -9.56
N THR A 115 -4.77 -6.83 -10.69
CA THR A 115 -5.84 -5.86 -10.97
C THR A 115 -6.39 -6.07 -12.39
N THR A 116 -7.47 -5.38 -12.76
CA THR A 116 -7.98 -5.35 -14.13
C THR A 116 -7.29 -4.31 -15.01
N LYS A 117 -7.56 -4.35 -16.32
CA LYS A 117 -7.14 -3.31 -17.27
C LYS A 117 -7.84 -1.97 -16.90
N PRO A 118 -7.20 -0.81 -17.16
CA PRO A 118 -5.87 -0.65 -17.75
C PRO A 118 -4.73 -0.96 -16.77
N SER A 119 -3.61 -1.45 -17.31
CA SER A 119 -2.44 -1.82 -16.51
C SER A 119 -1.88 -0.65 -15.71
N LEU A 120 -1.56 -0.91 -14.44
CA LEU A 120 -0.88 0.07 -13.59
C LEU A 120 0.64 -0.02 -13.76
N ARG A 121 1.31 1.13 -13.76
CA ARG A 121 2.77 1.18 -13.66
C ARG A 121 3.23 0.63 -12.30
N GLN A 122 4.29 -0.18 -12.34
CA GLN A 122 5.00 -0.69 -11.17
C GLN A 122 5.43 0.45 -10.24
N ILE A 123 5.37 0.22 -8.92
CA ILE A 123 5.88 1.17 -7.93
C ILE A 123 7.15 0.57 -7.35
N HIS A 124 8.29 1.01 -7.87
CA HIS A 124 9.61 0.60 -7.40
C HIS A 124 10.37 1.83 -6.92
N ASN A 125 10.83 1.77 -5.67
CA ASN A 125 11.78 2.69 -5.10
C ASN A 125 12.66 1.94 -4.08
N ASP A 126 13.67 2.60 -3.53
CA ASP A 126 14.65 1.98 -2.62
C ASP A 126 14.02 1.34 -1.36
N LYS A 127 12.77 1.66 -1.04
CA LYS A 127 12.09 1.22 0.18
C LYS A 127 10.92 0.28 -0.06
N VAL A 128 10.27 0.35 -1.21
CA VAL A 128 9.08 -0.43 -1.56
C VAL A 128 9.15 -0.86 -3.02
N LYS A 129 8.81 -2.14 -3.24
CA LYS A 129 8.56 -2.73 -4.55
C LYS A 129 7.16 -3.33 -4.58
N ILE A 130 6.27 -2.72 -5.37
CA ILE A 130 4.92 -3.22 -5.60
C ILE A 130 4.79 -3.57 -7.08
N ASN A 131 4.51 -4.85 -7.32
CA ASN A 131 4.32 -5.43 -8.63
C ASN A 131 2.82 -5.52 -8.96
N PHE A 132 2.38 -4.87 -10.03
CA PHE A 132 1.02 -4.94 -10.57
C PHE A 132 1.01 -5.86 -11.79
N TYR A 133 0.16 -6.88 -11.75
CA TYR A 133 -0.19 -7.69 -12.91
C TYR A 133 -1.65 -7.49 -13.29
N THR A 134 -1.98 -7.78 -14.54
CA THR A 134 -3.31 -7.53 -15.08
C THR A 134 -3.99 -8.83 -15.50
N LYS A 135 -5.19 -9.05 -14.98
CA LYS A 135 -6.10 -10.14 -15.37
C LYS A 135 -7.37 -9.54 -15.97
N GLN A 136 -8.01 -10.23 -16.91
CA GLN A 136 -9.22 -9.72 -17.56
C GLN A 136 -10.40 -9.63 -16.58
N ALA A 137 -10.61 -10.70 -15.81
CA ALA A 137 -11.61 -10.82 -14.76
C ALA A 137 -11.21 -11.96 -13.81
N TRP A 138 -11.90 -12.05 -12.68
CA TRP A 138 -11.82 -13.16 -11.72
C TRP A 138 -13.20 -13.35 -11.08
N ALA A 139 -13.47 -14.55 -10.56
CA ALA A 139 -14.69 -14.78 -9.78
C ALA A 139 -14.55 -14.09 -8.42
N LYS A 140 -15.64 -13.53 -7.89
CA LYS A 140 -15.60 -12.87 -6.58
C LYS A 140 -15.40 -13.88 -5.45
N GLU A 141 -15.91 -15.10 -5.61
CA GLU A 141 -15.71 -16.20 -4.68
C GLU A 141 -14.24 -16.60 -4.51
N ASP A 142 -13.39 -16.33 -5.51
CA ASP A 142 -11.95 -16.62 -5.44
C ASP A 142 -11.18 -15.61 -4.59
N ILE A 143 -11.82 -14.54 -4.10
CA ILE A 143 -11.18 -13.49 -3.32
C ILE A 143 -11.60 -13.61 -1.86
N VAL A 144 -10.62 -13.88 -0.99
CA VAL A 144 -10.79 -14.02 0.45
C VAL A 144 -10.35 -12.74 1.15
N GLN A 145 -11.22 -12.22 2.04
CA GLN A 145 -10.85 -11.14 2.95
C GLN A 145 -9.96 -11.67 4.07
N ARG A 146 -8.73 -11.17 4.14
CA ARG A 146 -7.80 -11.44 5.24
C ARG A 146 -7.72 -10.24 6.16
N LYS A 147 -8.00 -10.45 7.45
CA LYS A 147 -7.87 -9.40 8.46
C LYS A 147 -6.41 -9.01 8.63
N ILE A 148 -6.15 -7.71 8.61
CA ILE A 148 -4.85 -7.08 8.83
C ILE A 148 -5.01 -5.97 9.88
N GLU A 149 -3.90 -5.39 10.33
CA GLU A 149 -3.90 -4.31 11.32
C GLU A 149 -4.72 -3.09 10.86
N THR A 150 -4.76 -2.84 9.55
CA THR A 150 -5.44 -1.67 8.94
C THR A 150 -6.81 -2.02 8.35
N GLY A 151 -7.40 -3.15 8.73
CA GLY A 151 -8.72 -3.60 8.29
C GLY A 151 -8.67 -4.94 7.56
N TYR A 152 -8.96 -4.94 6.27
CA TYR A 152 -8.99 -6.15 5.44
C TYR A 152 -8.15 -5.97 4.17
N LEU A 153 -7.46 -7.04 3.80
CA LEU A 153 -6.75 -7.20 2.55
C LEU A 153 -7.49 -8.21 1.68
N GLN A 154 -7.63 -7.89 0.39
CA GLN A 154 -8.14 -8.83 -0.60
C GLN A 154 -7.02 -9.76 -1.01
N VAL A 155 -7.20 -11.08 -0.84
CA VAL A 155 -6.19 -12.11 -1.11
C VAL A 155 -6.82 -13.21 -1.97
N SER A 156 -6.11 -13.71 -2.98
CA SER A 156 -6.58 -14.86 -3.77
C SER A 156 -6.75 -16.10 -2.89
N SER A 157 -7.81 -16.88 -3.13
CA SER A 157 -8.03 -18.19 -2.52
C SER A 157 -6.83 -19.12 -2.73
N PRO A 158 -6.67 -20.21 -1.94
CA PRO A 158 -5.61 -21.19 -2.19
C PRO A 158 -5.59 -21.70 -3.63
N GLU A 159 -6.76 -21.97 -4.21
CA GLU A 159 -6.94 -22.50 -5.57
C GLU A 159 -6.51 -21.46 -6.61
N LEU A 160 -6.98 -20.22 -6.49
CA LEU A 160 -6.58 -19.13 -7.37
C LEU A 160 -5.10 -18.80 -7.22
N THR A 161 -4.56 -18.87 -6.00
CA THR A 161 -3.13 -18.66 -5.72
C THR A 161 -2.29 -19.71 -6.44
N ALA A 162 -2.65 -20.99 -6.36
CA ALA A 162 -1.95 -22.07 -7.06
C ALA A 162 -2.02 -21.88 -8.58
N LEU A 163 -3.19 -21.55 -9.12
CA LEU A 163 -3.37 -21.28 -10.55
C LEU A 163 -2.52 -20.09 -11.02
N ASP A 164 -2.56 -18.98 -10.28
CA ASP A 164 -1.80 -17.78 -10.62
C ASP A 164 -0.28 -18.03 -10.50
N LEU A 165 0.19 -18.84 -9.55
CA LEU A 165 1.61 -19.20 -9.46
C LEU A 165 2.10 -19.97 -10.69
N VAL A 166 1.26 -20.84 -11.26
CA VAL A 166 1.57 -21.53 -12.53
C VAL A 166 1.50 -20.55 -13.70
N PHE A 167 0.45 -19.74 -13.78
CA PHE A 167 0.22 -18.83 -14.90
C PHE A 167 1.25 -17.70 -14.97
N TYR A 168 1.71 -17.22 -13.83
CA TYR A 168 2.70 -16.15 -13.70
C TYR A 168 4.07 -16.69 -13.28
N PHE A 169 4.37 -17.96 -13.49
CA PHE A 169 5.61 -18.61 -13.03
C PHE A 169 6.88 -17.79 -13.35
N ASP A 170 7.04 -17.37 -14.60
CA ASP A 170 8.20 -16.57 -15.05
C ASP A 170 8.27 -15.18 -14.39
N LYS A 171 7.14 -14.68 -13.86
CA LYS A 171 7.01 -13.37 -13.23
C LYS A 171 7.02 -13.44 -11.70
N ALA A 172 6.75 -14.60 -11.12
CA ALA A 172 6.65 -14.84 -9.68
C ALA A 172 8.03 -15.01 -8.99
N GLY A 173 9.12 -14.94 -9.74
CA GLY A 173 10.49 -15.00 -9.21
C GLY A 173 11.14 -16.38 -9.20
N GLY A 174 10.48 -17.40 -9.76
CA GLY A 174 10.95 -18.79 -9.76
C GLY A 174 10.91 -19.43 -8.37
N PHE A 175 10.49 -20.69 -8.27
CA PHE A 175 10.74 -21.48 -7.06
C PHE A 175 12.21 -21.92 -7.10
N ASN A 176 13.06 -21.34 -6.26
CA ASN A 176 14.40 -21.85 -5.96
C ASN A 176 14.40 -22.50 -4.58
#